data_AF-A0A9X3ESE5-F1
#
_entry.id   AF-A0A9X3ESE5-F1
#
_cell.length_a   1.000
_cell.length_b   1.000
_cell.length_c   1.000
_cell.angle_alpha   90.00
_cell.angle_beta   90.00
_cell.angle_gamma   90.00
#
_symmetry.space_group_name_H-M   'P 1'
#
loop_
_entity.id
_entity.type
_entity.pdbx_description
1 polymer ?
#
loop_
_entity_poly.entity_id
_entity_poly.type
_entity_poly.pdbx_seq_one_letter_code
_entity_poly.pdbx_strand_id
1 'polypeptide(L)' 'MDDDENLDERGALIVGPEMPRRGRFTLLVSDSFWLDVTEIGDTVRLDFRPRTIRERVELWRRKWGL' A
#
# COMPACT_ATOMS: atom_id res chain seq x y z
N MET A 1 -17.91 1.52 31.75
CA MET A 1 -16.72 0.87 31.19
C MET A 1 -17.02 0.76 29.73
N ASP A 2 -16.59 1.75 28.96
CA ASP A 2 -16.78 1.83 27.52
C ASP A 2 -15.38 2.06 26.96
N ASP A 3 -14.75 1.00 26.49
CA ASP A 3 -13.45 1.07 25.81
C ASP A 3 -13.49 0.16 24.57
N ASP A 4 -12.86 0.68 23.52
CA ASP A 4 -12.46 0.06 22.25
C ASP A 4 -13.47 0.03 21.08
N GLU A 5 -13.67 1.23 20.52
CA GLU A 5 -13.26 1.60 19.15
C GLU A 5 -13.19 0.48 18.08
N ASN A 6 -14.34 0.29 17.44
CA ASN A 6 -14.54 0.28 15.99
C ASN A 6 -13.30 0.60 15.09
N LEU A 7 -12.54 -0.40 14.63
CA LEU A 7 -11.62 -0.26 13.49
C LEU A 7 -11.44 -1.58 12.72
N ASP A 8 -12.52 -2.08 12.09
CA ASP A 8 -12.43 -3.15 11.09
C ASP A 8 -12.73 -2.61 9.68
N GLU A 9 -12.26 -1.39 9.37
CA GLU A 9 -12.34 -0.79 8.04
C GLU A 9 -11.26 -1.34 7.10
N ARG A 10 -11.33 -2.64 6.78
CA ARG A 10 -10.61 -3.20 5.64
C ARG A 10 -11.48 -3.11 4.39
N GLY A 11 -11.69 -1.88 3.91
CA GLY A 11 -12.44 -1.62 2.67
C GLY A 11 -11.58 -1.76 1.41
N ALA A 12 -12.15 -2.30 0.33
CA ALA A 12 -11.57 -2.26 -1.01
C ALA A 12 -12.25 -1.15 -1.84
N LEU A 13 -11.46 -0.30 -2.49
CA LEU A 13 -11.97 0.73 -3.40
C LEU A 13 -12.31 0.10 -4.75
N ILE A 14 -13.61 -0.06 -5.03
CA ILE A 14 -14.09 -0.47 -6.35
C ILE A 14 -14.32 0.80 -7.17
N VAL A 15 -13.43 1.05 -8.13
CA VAL A 15 -13.58 2.16 -9.07
C VAL A 15 -14.52 1.70 -10.19
N GLY A 16 -15.60 2.46 -10.42
CA GLY A 16 -16.55 2.20 -11.50
C GLY A 16 -15.89 2.25 -12.89
N PRO A 17 -16.56 1.76 -13.95
CA PRO A 17 -15.99 1.55 -15.28
C PRO A 17 -15.65 2.83 -16.07
N GLU A 18 -15.58 3.99 -15.41
CA GLU A 18 -15.08 5.20 -16.07
C GLU A 18 -13.58 5.04 -16.36
N MET A 19 -13.22 5.28 -17.62
CA MET A 19 -11.85 5.23 -18.11
C MET A 19 -10.97 6.10 -17.19
N PRO A 20 -9.87 5.55 -16.60
CA PRO A 20 -9.06 6.32 -15.68
C PRO A 20 -8.55 7.57 -16.40
N ARG A 21 -9.00 8.75 -15.95
CA ARG A 21 -8.48 10.01 -16.46
C ARG A 21 -6.98 10.02 -16.18
N ARG A 22 -6.15 10.15 -17.22
CA ARG A 22 -4.69 10.31 -17.08
C ARG A 22 -4.43 11.39 -16.04
N GLY A 23 -3.88 10.99 -14.91
CA GLY A 23 -3.71 11.83 -13.73
C GLY A 23 -2.66 11.24 -12.81
N ARG A 24 -2.20 12.04 -11.86
CA ARG A 24 -1.28 11.57 -10.81
C ARG A 24 -2.08 11.34 -9.55
N PHE A 25 -1.87 10.20 -8.92
CA PHE A 25 -2.34 9.92 -7.57
C PHE A 25 -1.14 9.59 -6.69
N THR A 26 -1.29 9.81 -5.39
CA THR A 26 -0.29 9.41 -4.39
C THR A 26 -0.87 8.25 -3.61
N LEU A 27 -0.07 7.20 -3.43
CA LEU A 27 -0.45 6.04 -2.62
C LEU A 27 0.43 6.01 -1.38
N LEU A 28 -0.20 6.01 -0.20
CA LEU A 28 0.48 5.75 1.07
C LEU A 28 0.52 4.24 1.29
N VAL A 29 1.73 3.68 1.39
CA VAL A 29 1.93 2.24 1.62
C VAL A 29 2.54 2.05 3.00
N SER A 30 1.94 1.15 3.78
CA SER A 30 2.47 0.77 5.09
C SER A 30 3.87 0.14 4.97
N ASP A 31 4.75 0.45 5.92
CA ASP A 31 6.08 -0.19 6.08
C ASP A 31 5.99 -1.72 6.27
N SER A 32 4.79 -2.28 6.44
CA SER A 32 4.54 -3.74 6.48
C SER A 32 4.43 -4.38 5.10
N PHE A 33 4.34 -3.61 4.01
CA PHE A 33 4.15 -4.13 2.65
C PHE A 33 5.27 -3.71 1.70
N TRP A 34 5.57 -4.61 0.76
CA TRP A 34 6.27 -4.27 -0.47
C TRP A 34 5.25 -3.82 -1.51
N LEU A 35 5.63 -2.81 -2.30
CA LEU A 35 4.93 -2.38 -3.50
C LEU A 35 5.82 -2.68 -4.70
N ASP A 36 5.30 -3.44 -5.65
CA ASP A 36 5.86 -3.59 -7.00
C ASP A 36 4.92 -2.90 -8.00
N VAL A 37 5.50 -2.18 -8.95
CA VAL A 37 4.76 -1.38 -9.93
C VAL A 37 5.17 -1.86 -11.31
N THR A 38 4.23 -2.44 -12.03
CA THR A 38 4.44 -2.90 -13.42
C THR A 38 3.54 -2.11 -14.36
N GLU A 39 4.15 -1.42 -15.33
CA GLU A 39 3.42 -0.75 -16.40
C GLU A 39 3.03 -1.75 -17.50
N ILE A 40 1.74 -1.77 -17.87
CA ILE A 40 1.18 -2.65 -18.90
C ILE A 40 0.34 -1.80 -19.86
N GLY A 41 0.95 -1.36 -20.96
CA GLY A 41 0.32 -0.44 -21.91
C GLY A 41 -0.05 0.89 -21.25
N ASP A 42 -1.33 1.26 -21.31
CA ASP A 42 -1.87 2.45 -20.64
C ASP A 42 -2.32 2.18 -19.18
N THR A 43 -2.03 1.00 -18.64
CA THR A 43 -2.42 0.61 -17.27
C THR A 43 -1.22 0.38 -16.37
N VAL A 44 -1.43 0.52 -15.07
CA VAL A 44 -0.42 0.21 -14.05
C VAL A 44 -0.97 -0.88 -13.14
N ARG A 45 -0.21 -1.95 -12.97
CA ARG A 45 -0.47 -2.99 -11.99
C ARG A 45 0.36 -2.69 -10.74
N LEU A 46 -0.31 -2.68 -9.59
CA LEU A 46 0.30 -2.51 -8.28
C LEU A 46 0.17 -3.83 -7.53
N ASP A 47 1.30 -4.52 -7.31
CA ASP A 47 1.32 -5.75 -6.54
C ASP A 47 1.83 -5.49 -5.12
N PHE A 48 1.09 -6.02 -4.14
CA PHE A 48 1.42 -5.91 -2.74
C PHE A 48 1.75 -7.27 -2.18
N ARG A 49 2.85 -7.35 -1.43
CA ARG A 49 3.13 -8.52 -0.59
C ARG A 49 3.52 -8.10 0.82
N PRO A 50 3.16 -8.87 1.85
CA PRO A 50 3.69 -8.65 3.18
C PRO A 50 5.22 -8.68 3.17
N ARG A 51 5.85 -7.74 3.88
CA ARG A 51 7.27 -7.82 4.22
C ARG A 51 7.46 -8.86 5.32
N THR A 52 8.52 -9.63 5.18
CA THR A 52 9.00 -10.47 6.26
C THR A 52 9.53 -9.62 7.42
N ILE A 53 9.65 -10.20 8.61
CA ILE A 53 10.23 -9.52 9.79
C ILE A 53 11.64 -9.01 9.47
N ARG A 54 12.46 -9.80 8.77
CA ARG A 54 13.82 -9.41 8.38
C ARG A 54 13.82 -8.16 7.50
N GLU A 55 12.98 -8.14 6.47
CA GLU A 55 12.87 -6.99 5.55
C GLU A 55 12.36 -5.74 6.27
N ARG A 56 11.46 -5.89 7.25
CA ARG A 56 11.01 -4.76 8.08
C ARG A 56 12.17 -4.23 8.92
N VAL A 57 12.94 -5.09 9.58
CA VAL A 57 14.11 -4.64 10.36
C VAL A 57 15.13 -3.91 9.48
N GLU A 58 15.42 -4.43 8.29
CA GLU A 58 16.32 -3.76 7.33
C GLU A 58 15.80 -2.39 6.87
N LEU A 59 14.49 -2.27 6.60
CA LEU A 59 13.87 -1.00 6.26
C LEU A 59 14.02 0.02 7.39
N TRP A 60 13.78 -0.41 8.63
CA TRP A 60 13.90 0.45 9.81
C TRP A 60 15.34 0.90 10.02
N ARG A 61 16.31 -0.01 9.87
CA ARG A 61 17.74 0.33 9.93
C ARG A 61 18.11 1.42 8.93
N ARG A 62 17.69 1.29 7.67
CA ARG A 62 17.90 2.31 6.64
C ARG A 62 17.22 3.64 6.99
N LYS A 63 15.98 3.59 7.48
CA LYS A 63 15.19 4.78 7.83
C LYS A 63 15.80 5.57 8.98
N TRP A 64 16.40 4.88 9.94
CA TRP A 64 16.94 5.48 11.17
C TRP A 64 18.48 5.58 11.19
N GLY A 65 19.17 5.15 10.13
CA GLY A 65 20.63 5.22 10.02
C GLY A 65 21.38 4.26 10.95
N LEU A 66 20.79 3.10 11.25
CA LEU A 66 21.33 2.06 12.16
C LEU A 66 22.02 0.92 11.42
#